data_AF-A0A2V7V958-F1
#
_entry.id   AF-A0A2V7V958-F1
#
_cell.length_a   1.000
_cell.length_b   1.000
_cell.length_c   1.000
_cell.angle_alpha   90.00
_cell.angle_beta   90.00
_cell.angle_gamma   90.00
#
_symmetry.space_group_name_H-M   'P 1'
#
loop_
_entity.id
_entity.type
_entity.pdbx_description
1 polymer ?
#
loop_
_entity_poly.entity_id
_entity_poly.type
_entity_poly.pdbx_seq_one_letter_code
_entity_poly.pdbx_strand_id
1 'polypeptide(L)'
;MTDRHAQDGVRGVGPDREERLRALERRIGYRFRDLGLLDRALTHTSRANEDLTGTVRHNEALEFLGDAVLGLVVTDLLHRRDPEGPEGAKSRTRAHLVAAPTLATRAEEIGLPELLLLGRGEEKTGGRKKAALWADAYEALVA
;
A
#
# COMPACT_ATOMS: atom_id res chain seq x y z
N MET A 1 4.31 -12.22 38.03
CA MET A 1 3.45 -11.29 38.77
C MET A 1 4.24 -10.00 38.90
N THR A 2 4.13 -9.02 38.01
CA THR A 2 2.96 -8.50 37.32
C THR A 2 3.22 -8.24 35.83
N ASP A 3 2.16 -8.53 35.10
CA ASP A 3 1.89 -8.30 33.69
C ASP A 3 2.21 -6.86 33.23
N ARG A 4 2.94 -6.73 32.10
CA ARG A 4 3.12 -5.46 31.37
C ARG A 4 2.62 -5.56 29.93
N HIS A 5 1.59 -6.38 29.70
CA HIS A 5 0.76 -6.22 28.51
C HIS A 5 -0.31 -5.16 28.76
N ALA A 6 -0.06 -3.92 28.31
CA ALA A 6 -1.05 -3.00 27.76
C ALA A 6 -0.45 -1.61 27.59
N GLN A 7 -0.61 -1.04 26.38
CA GLN A 7 -0.42 0.36 25.96
C GLN A 7 0.73 0.64 24.98
N ASP A 8 0.81 -0.14 23.90
CA ASP A 8 1.44 0.34 22.66
C ASP A 8 0.36 0.95 21.76
N GLY A 9 -0.16 2.12 22.17
CA GLY A 9 -0.91 2.97 21.25
C GLY A 9 0.05 3.47 20.17
N VAL A 10 -0.19 3.11 18.91
CA VAL A 10 0.64 3.57 17.80
C VAL A 10 0.51 5.09 17.71
N ARG A 11 1.60 5.81 18.00
CA ARG A 11 1.61 7.27 18.05
C ARG A 11 1.04 7.83 16.74
N GLY A 12 -0.13 8.46 16.80
CA GLY A 12 -0.73 9.20 15.69
C GLY A 12 -1.91 8.54 14.97
N VAL A 13 -2.24 7.27 15.26
CA VAL A 13 -3.40 6.58 14.65
C VAL A 13 -4.56 6.54 15.65
N GLY A 14 -5.73 7.07 15.27
CA GLY A 14 -6.94 7.01 16.13
C GLY A 14 -7.51 5.58 16.25
N PRO A 15 -8.28 5.27 17.31
CA PRO A 15 -8.73 3.90 17.60
C PRO A 15 -9.54 3.25 16.47
N ASP A 16 -10.50 3.98 15.88
CA ASP A 16 -11.29 3.48 14.75
C ASP A 16 -10.44 3.22 13.50
N ARG A 17 -9.35 3.97 13.33
CA ARG A 17 -8.42 3.78 12.21
C ARG A 17 -7.55 2.57 12.48
N GLU A 18 -7.02 2.44 13.70
CA GLU A 18 -6.23 1.29 14.11
C GLU A 18 -6.99 -0.02 13.89
N GLU A 19 -8.26 -0.12 14.31
CA GLU A 19 -9.06 -1.32 14.11
C GLU A 19 -9.15 -1.73 12.63
N ARG A 20 -9.40 -0.76 11.74
CA ARG A 20 -9.48 -0.97 10.30
C ARG A 20 -8.14 -1.41 9.69
N LEU A 21 -7.03 -0.86 10.16
CA LEU A 21 -5.68 -1.27 9.76
C LEU A 21 -5.35 -2.68 10.25
N ARG A 22 -5.68 -3.02 11.49
CA ARG A 22 -5.55 -4.39 12.02
C ARG A 22 -6.41 -5.38 11.22
N ALA A 23 -7.58 -4.95 10.73
CA ALA A 23 -8.39 -5.77 9.83
C ALA A 23 -7.73 -5.99 8.47
N LEU A 24 -6.97 -5.01 7.95
CA LEU A 24 -6.14 -5.21 6.76
C LEU A 24 -4.99 -6.20 7.02
N GLU A 25 -4.26 -6.05 8.13
CA GLU A 25 -3.19 -7.00 8.52
C GLU A 25 -3.67 -8.46 8.52
N ARG A 26 -4.87 -8.70 9.06
CA ARG A 26 -5.50 -10.03 9.05
C ARG A 26 -5.83 -10.52 7.64
N ARG A 27 -6.30 -9.64 6.75
CA ARG A 27 -6.62 -9.99 5.35
C ARG A 27 -5.37 -10.34 4.54
N ILE A 28 -4.28 -9.60 4.74
CA ILE A 28 -3.03 -9.82 4.00
C ILE A 28 -2.10 -10.85 4.67
N GLY A 29 -2.44 -11.32 5.88
CA GLY A 29 -1.64 -12.27 6.63
C GLY A 29 -0.29 -11.73 7.12
N TYR A 30 -0.15 -10.41 7.24
CA TYR A 30 1.09 -9.75 7.65
C TYR A 30 0.83 -8.72 8.75
N ARG A 31 1.62 -8.79 9.82
CA ARG A 31 1.57 -7.85 10.95
C ARG A 31 2.73 -6.87 10.87
N PHE A 32 2.43 -5.60 10.71
CA PHE A 32 3.40 -4.52 10.74
C PHE A 32 3.94 -4.33 12.16
N ARG A 33 5.25 -4.09 12.24
CA ARG A 33 5.91 -3.68 13.49
C ARG A 33 5.50 -2.27 13.89
N ASP A 34 5.20 -1.44 12.90
CA ASP A 34 4.72 -0.07 13.07
C ASP A 34 3.49 0.15 12.18
N LEU A 35 2.31 0.32 12.79
CA LEU A 35 1.09 0.62 12.02
C LEU A 35 1.13 2.02 11.39
N GLY A 36 1.97 2.94 11.87
CA GLY A 36 2.12 4.26 11.26
C GLY A 36 2.68 4.15 9.84
N LEU A 37 3.49 3.14 9.54
CA LEU A 37 3.95 2.85 8.18
C LEU A 37 2.80 2.38 7.29
N LEU A 38 1.96 1.47 7.80
CA LEU A 38 0.77 1.03 7.07
C LEU A 38 -0.21 2.18 6.83
N ASP A 39 -0.41 3.05 7.82
CA ASP A 39 -1.27 4.21 7.67
C ASP A 39 -0.72 5.20 6.62
N ARG A 40 0.60 5.43 6.64
CA ARG A 40 1.29 6.24 5.64
C ARG A 40 1.15 5.67 4.23
N ALA A 41 1.31 4.35 4.05
CA ALA A 41 1.13 3.69 2.75
C ALA A 41 -0.26 3.93 2.14
N LEU A 42 -1.26 4.13 2.99
CA LEU A 42 -2.65 4.38 2.63
C LEU A 42 -3.02 5.88 2.63
N THR A 43 -2.04 6.78 2.76
CA THR A 43 -2.24 8.23 2.79
C THR A 43 -1.81 8.88 1.49
N HIS A 44 -2.77 9.37 0.71
CA HIS A 44 -2.50 10.06 -0.54
C HIS A 44 -1.99 11.50 -0.30
N THR A 45 -1.24 12.05 -1.25
CA THR A 45 -0.70 13.43 -1.21
C THR A 45 -1.77 14.48 -0.94
N SER A 46 -2.96 14.32 -1.52
CA SER A 46 -4.09 15.25 -1.28
C SER A 46 -4.49 15.36 0.19
N ARG A 47 -4.31 14.30 0.99
CA ARG A 47 -4.56 14.34 2.43
C ARG A 47 -3.45 15.10 3.16
N ALA A 48 -2.20 14.85 2.80
CA ALA A 48 -1.05 15.54 3.39
C ALA A 48 -1.06 17.05 3.06
N ASN A 49 -1.47 17.43 1.84
CA ASN A 49 -1.56 18.82 1.40
C ASN A 49 -2.65 19.62 2.14
N GLU A 50 -3.65 18.96 2.72
CA GLU A 50 -4.67 19.60 3.56
C GLU A 50 -4.23 19.75 5.04
N ASP A 51 -3.14 19.10 5.44
CA ASP A 51 -2.62 19.19 6.79
C ASP A 51 -1.71 20.43 6.95
N LEU A 52 -2.25 21.46 7.60
CA LEU A 52 -1.53 22.70 7.88
C LEU A 52 -0.38 22.52 8.89
N THR A 53 -0.33 21.39 9.62
CA THR A 53 0.75 21.11 10.58
C THR A 53 2.00 20.55 9.91
N GLY A 54 1.90 20.03 8.68
CA GLY A 54 3.00 19.39 7.95
C GLY A 54 3.48 18.07 8.59
N THR A 55 2.66 17.47 9.45
CA THR A 55 3.01 16.25 10.19
C THR A 55 2.56 14.99 9.47
N VAL A 56 1.50 15.06 8.67
CA VAL A 56 1.01 13.95 7.86
C VAL A 56 2.02 13.63 6.76
N ARG A 57 2.41 12.36 6.66
CA ARG A 57 3.28 11.82 5.60
C ARG A 57 2.44 11.05 4.60
N HIS A 58 2.69 11.27 3.32
CA HIS A 58 2.01 10.56 2.23
C HIS A 58 2.84 9.38 1.71
N ASN A 59 2.23 8.64 0.78
CA ASN A 59 2.68 7.35 0.27
C ASN A 59 3.69 7.43 -0.90
N GLU A 60 3.81 8.52 -1.66
CA GLU A 60 4.67 8.58 -2.88
C GLU A 60 6.09 7.99 -2.73
N ALA A 61 6.78 8.25 -1.61
CA ALA A 61 8.12 7.68 -1.40
C ALA A 61 8.10 6.17 -1.13
N LEU A 62 7.02 5.66 -0.53
CA LEU A 62 6.78 4.22 -0.36
C LEU A 62 6.34 3.58 -1.67
N GLU A 63 5.46 4.23 -2.44
CA GLU A 63 5.07 3.82 -3.80
C GLU A 63 6.30 3.62 -4.68
N PHE A 64 7.19 4.63 -4.74
CA PHE A 64 8.43 4.55 -5.50
C PHE A 64 9.34 3.39 -5.07
N LEU A 65 9.45 3.12 -3.76
CA LEU A 65 10.20 1.97 -3.26
C LEU A 65 9.50 0.64 -3.60
N GLY A 66 8.18 0.62 -3.48
CA GLY A 66 7.31 -0.52 -3.72
C GLY A 66 7.35 -1.01 -5.17
N ASP A 67 7.33 -0.10 -6.14
CA ASP A 67 7.49 -0.42 -7.56
C ASP A 67 8.83 -1.16 -7.81
N ALA A 68 9.94 -0.63 -7.26
CA ALA A 68 11.25 -1.26 -7.41
C ALA A 68 11.30 -2.65 -6.74
N VAL A 69 10.73 -2.80 -5.54
CA VAL A 69 10.65 -4.08 -4.82
C VAL A 69 9.80 -5.09 -5.61
N LEU A 70 8.63 -4.68 -6.09
CA LEU A 70 7.73 -5.53 -6.85
C LEU A 70 8.37 -5.96 -8.17
N GLY A 71 9.02 -5.03 -8.87
CA GLY A 71 9.77 -5.29 -10.09
C GLY A 71 10.86 -6.34 -9.88
N LEU A 72 11.61 -6.25 -8.78
CA LEU A 72 12.64 -7.23 -8.42
C LEU A 72 12.03 -8.61 -8.13
N VAL A 73 11.03 -8.67 -7.24
CA VAL A 73 10.40 -9.94 -6.82
C VAL A 73 9.76 -10.66 -8.02
N VAL A 74 9.02 -9.94 -8.86
CA VAL A 74 8.40 -10.53 -10.05
C VAL A 74 9.46 -10.99 -11.06
N THR A 75 10.54 -10.23 -11.24
CA THR A 75 11.64 -10.63 -12.12
C THR A 75 12.32 -11.92 -11.62
N ASP A 76 12.63 -12.00 -10.33
CA ASP A 76 13.23 -13.19 -9.71
C ASP A 76 12.31 -14.42 -9.83
N LEU A 77 11.01 -14.25 -9.56
CA LEU A 77 10.01 -15.33 -9.72
C LEU A 77 9.94 -15.85 -11.16
N LEU A 78 9.90 -14.96 -12.15
CA LEU A 78 9.86 -15.34 -13.57
C LEU A 78 11.17 -16.01 -14.00
N HIS A 79 12.31 -15.52 -13.55
CA HIS A 79 13.61 -16.12 -13.84
C HIS A 79 13.72 -17.54 -13.27
N ARG A 80 13.28 -17.76 -12.02
CA ARG A 80 13.31 -19.10 -11.39
C ARG A 80 12.32 -20.06 -12.03
N ARG A 81 11.15 -19.58 -12.46
CA ARG A 81 10.11 -20.41 -13.06
C ARG A 81 10.47 -20.88 -14.48
N ASP A 82 11.18 -20.04 -15.24
CA ASP A 82 11.60 -20.34 -16.60
C ASP A 82 13.01 -19.78 -16.89
N PRO A 83 14.07 -20.44 -16.38
CA PRO A 83 15.45 -19.95 -16.51
C PRO A 83 15.89 -19.77 -17.96
N GLU A 84 15.59 -20.76 -18.81
CA GLU A 84 15.96 -20.82 -20.23
C GLU A 84 14.98 -20.07 -21.15
N GLY A 85 13.89 -19.54 -20.59
CA GLY A 85 12.88 -18.80 -21.34
C GLY A 85 13.41 -17.55 -22.04
N PRO A 86 12.80 -17.13 -23.16
CA PRO A 86 13.19 -15.89 -23.83
C PRO A 86 13.01 -14.67 -22.91
N GLU A 87 14.05 -13.84 -22.78
CA GLU A 87 14.01 -12.61 -21.97
C GLU A 87 12.82 -11.72 -22.34
N GLY A 88 12.58 -11.51 -23.64
CA GLY A 88 11.47 -10.68 -24.10
C GLY A 88 10.08 -11.20 -23.66
N ALA A 89 9.90 -12.52 -23.51
CA ALA A 89 8.67 -13.08 -22.98
C ALA A 89 8.54 -12.80 -21.48
N LYS A 90 9.60 -13.04 -20.70
CA LYS A 90 9.67 -12.72 -19.27
C LYS A 90 9.41 -11.24 -19.00
N SER A 91 10.01 -10.35 -19.78
CA SER A 91 9.81 -8.90 -19.67
C SER A 91 8.37 -8.48 -19.96
N ARG A 92 7.71 -9.06 -20.98
CA ARG A 92 6.28 -8.81 -21.25
C ARG A 92 5.38 -9.30 -20.12
N THR A 93 5.64 -10.49 -19.60
CA THR A 93 4.88 -11.04 -18.46
C THR A 93 5.08 -10.18 -17.21
N ARG A 94 6.31 -9.77 -16.91
CA ARG A 94 6.60 -8.85 -15.79
C ARG A 94 5.80 -7.56 -15.95
N ALA A 95 5.89 -6.92 -17.12
CA ALA A 95 5.19 -5.67 -17.40
C ALA A 95 3.67 -5.79 -17.16
N HIS A 96 3.07 -6.92 -17.54
CA HIS A 96 1.66 -7.17 -17.27
C HIS A 96 1.35 -7.38 -15.77
N LEU A 97 2.20 -8.12 -15.06
CA LEU A 97 1.99 -8.44 -13.64
C LEU A 97 2.12 -7.22 -12.72
N VAL A 98 2.99 -6.27 -13.07
CA VAL A 98 3.22 -5.04 -12.29
C VAL A 98 2.47 -3.83 -12.86
N ALA A 99 1.65 -4.01 -13.90
CA ALA A 99 0.91 -2.90 -14.48
C ALA A 99 -0.20 -2.41 -13.52
N ALA A 100 -0.42 -1.09 -13.51
CA ALA A 100 -1.44 -0.45 -12.69
C ALA A 100 -2.82 -1.12 -12.71
N PRO A 101 -3.40 -1.60 -13.84
CA PRO A 101 -4.68 -2.30 -13.82
C PRO A 101 -4.65 -3.61 -13.00
N THR A 102 -3.55 -4.35 -13.09
CA THR A 102 -3.34 -5.58 -12.32
C THR A 102 -3.23 -5.25 -10.84
N LEU A 103 -2.44 -4.24 -10.46
CA LEU A 103 -2.25 -3.83 -9.07
C LEU A 103 -3.53 -3.23 -8.47
N ALA A 104 -4.27 -2.43 -9.22
CA ALA A 104 -5.57 -1.91 -8.80
C ALA A 104 -6.58 -3.03 -8.51
N THR A 105 -6.57 -4.09 -9.32
CA THR A 105 -7.43 -5.26 -9.08
C THR A 105 -7.03 -5.96 -7.77
N ARG A 106 -5.73 -6.15 -7.52
CA ARG A 106 -5.24 -6.74 -6.25
C ARG A 106 -5.53 -5.86 -5.04
N ALA A 107 -5.42 -4.54 -5.20
CA ALA A 107 -5.76 -3.56 -4.17
C ALA A 107 -7.24 -3.63 -3.79
N GLU A 108 -8.12 -3.76 -4.77
CA GLU A 108 -9.56 -3.92 -4.56
C GLU A 108 -9.89 -5.24 -3.84
N GLU A 109 -9.29 -6.36 -4.26
CA GLU A 109 -9.47 -7.68 -3.64
C GLU A 109 -9.16 -7.69 -2.14
N ILE A 110 -8.13 -6.94 -1.70
CA ILE A 110 -7.77 -6.82 -0.29
C ILE A 110 -8.45 -5.63 0.41
N GLY A 111 -9.27 -4.86 -0.32
CA GLY A 111 -10.07 -3.76 0.20
C GLY A 111 -9.27 -2.51 0.59
N LEU A 112 -8.23 -2.17 -0.17
CA LEU A 112 -7.50 -0.89 -0.02
C LEU A 112 -8.34 0.35 -0.32
N PRO A 113 -9.25 0.37 -1.32
CA PRO A 113 -10.00 1.58 -1.66
C PRO A 113 -10.71 2.23 -0.48
N GLU A 114 -11.30 1.41 0.41
CA GLU A 114 -12.01 1.88 1.61
C GLU A 114 -11.09 2.41 2.72
N LEU A 115 -9.79 2.11 2.64
CA LEU A 115 -8.80 2.51 3.62
C LEU A 115 -7.96 3.71 3.17
N LEU A 116 -8.12 4.18 1.94
CA LEU A 116 -7.41 5.37 1.47
C LEU A 116 -7.81 6.62 2.29
N LEU A 117 -6.81 7.35 2.75
CA LEU A 117 -6.97 8.69 3.30
C LEU A 117 -6.73 9.70 2.18
N LEU A 118 -7.80 10.38 1.79
CA LEU A 118 -7.81 11.39 0.75
C LEU A 118 -8.14 12.75 1.35
N GLY A 119 -7.66 13.82 0.72
CA GLY A 119 -8.15 15.17 0.97
C GLY A 119 -9.60 15.32 0.52
N ARG A 120 -10.34 16.27 1.10
CA ARG A 120 -11.75 16.54 0.78
C ARG A 120 -11.97 16.82 -0.70
N GLY A 121 -11.06 17.54 -1.36
CA GLY A 121 -11.15 17.84 -2.79
C GLY A 121 -11.04 16.57 -3.66
N GLU A 122 -10.08 15.71 -3.32
CA GLU A 122 -9.86 14.44 -4.02
C GLU A 122 -11.03 13.48 -3.78
N GLU A 123 -11.54 13.41 -2.55
CA GLU A 123 -12.73 12.62 -2.22
C GLU A 123 -13.95 13.05 -3.05
N LYS A 124 -14.22 14.37 -3.11
CA LYS A 124 -15.37 14.93 -3.86
C LYS A 124 -15.31 14.68 -5.36
N THR A 125 -14.11 14.61 -5.92
CA THR A 125 -13.90 14.33 -7.35
C THR A 125 -13.86 12.84 -7.66
N GLY A 126 -14.16 11.98 -6.68
CA GLY A 126 -14.23 10.53 -6.86
C GLY A 126 -12.87 9.84 -6.80
N GLY A 127 -11.85 10.44 -6.17
CA GLY A 127 -10.52 9.86 -6.01
C GLY A 127 -10.51 8.45 -5.46
N ARG A 128 -11.44 8.13 -4.54
CA ARG A 128 -11.60 6.78 -3.97
C ARG A 128 -11.95 5.71 -5.02
N LYS A 129 -12.45 6.11 -6.19
CA LYS A 129 -12.79 5.22 -7.32
C LYS A 129 -11.74 5.22 -8.43
N LYS A 130 -10.63 5.96 -8.27
CA LYS A 130 -9.55 6.02 -9.27
C LYS A 130 -8.63 4.81 -9.09
N ALA A 131 -8.64 3.91 -10.06
CA ALA A 131 -7.78 2.72 -10.06
C ALA A 131 -6.28 3.05 -9.92
N ALA A 132 -5.83 4.21 -10.43
CA ALA A 132 -4.45 4.68 -10.24
C ALA A 132 -4.08 4.76 -8.75
N LEU A 133 -4.90 5.45 -7.93
CA LEU A 133 -4.65 5.58 -6.49
C LEU A 133 -4.67 4.22 -5.75
N TRP A 134 -5.36 3.23 -6.29
CA TRP A 134 -5.38 1.88 -5.74
C TRP A 134 -4.08 1.14 -6.04
N ALA A 135 -3.56 1.28 -7.26
CA ALA A 135 -2.26 0.74 -7.65
C ALA A 135 -1.13 1.38 -6.83
N ASP A 136 -1.10 2.71 -6.73
CA ASP A 136 -0.09 3.45 -5.97
C ASP A 136 -0.06 3.02 -4.49
N ALA A 137 -1.24 2.85 -3.89
CA ALA A 137 -1.35 2.36 -2.52
C ALA A 137 -0.95 0.89 -2.36
N TYR A 138 -1.12 0.07 -3.38
CA TYR A 138 -0.66 -1.32 -3.38
C TYR A 138 0.87 -1.39 -3.43
N GLU A 139 1.51 -0.58 -4.27
CA GLU A 139 2.97 -0.47 -4.30
C GLU A 139 3.50 0.04 -2.96
N ALA A 140 2.90 1.10 -2.42
CA ALA A 140 3.27 1.63 -1.11
C ALA A 140 3.09 0.63 0.04
N LEU A 141 2.14 -0.31 -0.08
CA LEU A 141 1.94 -1.40 0.89
C LEU A 141 3.04 -2.47 0.81
N VAL A 142 3.61 -2.70 -0.37
CA VAL A 142 4.67 -3.70 -0.62
C VAL A 142 6.04 -3.25 -0.10
N ALA A 143 6.28 -1.93 -0.05
CA ALA A 143 7.52 -1.30 0.38
C ALA A 143 7.92 -1.60 1.84
#